data_AF-A0A7X8HEZ3-F1
#
_entry.id   AF-A0A7X8HEZ3-F1
#
_cell.length_a   1.000
_cell.length_b   1.000
_cell.length_c   1.000
_cell.angle_alpha   90.00
_cell.angle_beta   90.00
_cell.angle_gamma   90.00
#
_symmetry.space_group_name_H-M   'P 1'
#
loop_
_entity.id
_entity.type
_entity.pdbx_description
1 polymer ?
#
loop_
_entity_poly.entity_id
_entity_poly.type
_entity_poly.pdbx_seq_one_letter_code
_entity_poly.pdbx_strand_id
1 'polypeptide(L)'
;MTRAAAFTAALALILASAVLPAPAQEASAPSDPALPADPAPPSGLKAAPEALPGAFVQEDRSPFLTGLRRFEIIAFGAFPIMLFYSNLGFDISRYARSGYDPFYAPWPFKSEYSYKPSTPEILASLGTAALLSVGVGTLDAVIRASRARKAAARARVDSP
;
A
#
# COMPACT_ATOMS: atom_id res chain seq x y z
N MET A 1 16.92 20.05 39.96
CA MET A 1 16.68 18.60 40.11
C MET A 1 16.51 18.01 38.72
N THR A 2 17.56 17.36 38.24
CA THR A 2 17.70 16.70 36.94
C THR A 2 17.30 15.23 37.04
N ARG A 3 16.55 14.72 36.06
CA ARG A 3 16.83 13.45 35.35
C ARG A 3 15.83 13.20 34.22
N ALA A 4 16.42 12.92 33.05
CA ALA A 4 15.78 12.46 31.83
C ALA A 4 15.65 10.93 31.82
N ALA A 5 14.68 10.40 31.06
CA ALA A 5 14.67 9.10 30.37
C ALA A 5 13.39 9.08 29.50
N ALA A 6 13.39 9.19 28.16
CA ALA A 6 14.04 8.36 27.14
C ALA A 6 13.73 6.87 27.31
N PHE A 7 12.71 6.39 26.62
CA PHE A 7 12.60 4.97 26.24
C PHE A 7 12.15 4.86 24.78
N THR A 8 13.14 4.89 23.91
CA THR A 8 13.13 4.23 22.59
C THR A 8 13.11 2.72 22.81
N ALA A 9 12.20 2.02 22.14
CA ALA A 9 12.29 0.57 21.96
C ALA A 9 12.13 0.24 20.47
N ALA A 10 13.23 -0.23 19.89
CA ALA A 10 13.34 -0.67 18.53
C ALA A 10 12.93 -2.13 18.39
N LEU A 11 12.24 -2.43 17.28
CA LEU A 11 12.56 -3.50 16.33
C LEU A 11 12.99 -4.87 16.89
N ALA A 12 12.13 -5.87 16.79
CA ALA A 12 12.35 -7.07 15.98
C ALA A 12 11.33 -8.17 16.32
N LEU A 13 10.41 -8.47 15.39
CA LEU A 13 10.08 -9.87 15.16
C LEU A 13 9.90 -10.11 13.67
N ILE A 14 10.84 -10.89 13.17
CA ILE A 14 10.95 -11.43 11.83
C ILE A 14 9.87 -12.51 11.69
N LEU A 15 8.98 -12.35 10.71
CA LEU A 15 8.18 -13.44 10.17
C LEU A 15 8.39 -13.49 8.67
N ALA A 16 9.51 -14.12 8.31
CA ALA A 16 9.66 -14.77 7.02
C ALA A 16 9.16 -16.21 7.18
N SER A 17 8.05 -16.55 6.54
CA SER A 17 7.88 -17.86 5.90
C SER A 17 6.61 -17.93 5.06
N ALA A 18 6.81 -18.42 3.84
CA ALA A 18 5.85 -19.10 2.97
C ALA A 18 4.69 -18.27 2.37
N VAL A 19 5.00 -17.54 1.29
CA VAL A 19 4.05 -17.42 0.16
C VAL A 19 4.19 -18.71 -0.66
N LEU A 20 3.19 -19.60 -0.57
CA LEU A 20 2.95 -20.60 -1.61
C LEU A 20 2.30 -19.92 -2.82
N PRO A 21 2.70 -20.25 -4.05
CA PRO A 21 1.96 -19.84 -5.24
C PRO A 21 0.66 -20.66 -5.33
N ALA A 22 -0.49 -19.97 -5.35
CA ALA A 22 -1.77 -20.60 -5.68
C ALA A 22 -1.74 -21.09 -7.13
N PRO A 23 -2.18 -22.32 -7.42
CA PRO A 23 -2.24 -22.83 -8.79
C PRO A 23 -3.30 -22.07 -9.59
N ALA A 24 -2.93 -21.72 -10.82
CA ALA A 24 -3.78 -21.07 -11.80
C ALA A 24 -5.05 -21.88 -12.04
N GLN A 25 -6.19 -21.22 -11.89
CA GLN A 25 -7.50 -21.78 -12.21
C GLN A 25 -7.67 -21.75 -13.73
N GLU A 26 -7.34 -22.88 -14.36
CA GLU A 26 -7.55 -23.13 -15.78
C GLU A 26 -9.05 -23.31 -16.02
N ALA A 27 -9.70 -22.20 -16.38
CA ALA A 27 -11.08 -22.21 -16.84
C ALA A 27 -11.11 -22.84 -18.24
N SER A 28 -11.52 -24.10 -18.30
CA SER A 28 -11.84 -24.84 -19.52
C SER A 28 -12.88 -24.08 -20.35
N ALA A 29 -12.45 -23.53 -21.49
CA ALA A 29 -13.35 -23.01 -22.52
C ALA A 29 -13.98 -24.18 -23.31
N PRO A 30 -15.27 -24.11 -23.67
CA PRO A 30 -15.91 -25.11 -24.50
C PRO A 30 -15.34 -25.07 -25.92
N SER A 31 -14.98 -26.25 -26.43
CA SER A 31 -14.45 -26.48 -27.77
C SER A 31 -15.53 -26.30 -28.83
N ASP A 32 -15.35 -25.29 -29.70
CA ASP A 32 -16.06 -25.15 -30.97
C ASP A 32 -15.18 -25.60 -32.16
N PRO A 33 -15.79 -26.10 -33.25
CA PRO A 33 -15.13 -26.99 -34.20
C PRO A 33 -14.27 -26.25 -35.24
N ALA A 34 -13.17 -26.91 -35.59
CA ALA A 34 -12.24 -26.69 -36.70
C ALA A 34 -12.62 -25.61 -37.74
N LEU A 35 -11.93 -24.47 -37.67
CA LEU A 35 -11.72 -23.58 -38.82
C LEU A 35 -10.48 -24.05 -39.61
N PRO A 36 -10.51 -24.00 -40.95
CA PRO A 36 -9.47 -24.56 -41.82
C PRO A 36 -8.13 -23.85 -41.62
N ALA A 37 -7.03 -24.61 -41.76
CA ALA A 37 -5.67 -24.12 -41.62
C ALA A 37 -5.40 -22.94 -42.58
N ASP A 38 -5.24 -21.74 -42.02
CA ASP A 38 -4.67 -20.61 -42.74
C ASP A 38 -3.22 -20.93 -43.14
N PRO A 39 -2.76 -20.53 -44.34
CA PRO A 39 -1.39 -20.74 -44.77
C PRO A 39 -0.43 -20.05 -43.80
N ALA A 40 0.66 -20.75 -43.46
CA ALA A 40 1.70 -20.26 -42.55
C ALA A 40 2.12 -18.82 -42.91
N PRO A 41 2.22 -17.91 -41.92
CA PRO A 41 2.66 -16.55 -42.17
C PRO A 41 4.10 -16.56 -42.73
N PRO A 42 4.43 -15.68 -43.69
CA PRO A 42 5.76 -15.65 -44.28
C PRO A 42 6.83 -15.41 -43.22
N SER A 43 7.81 -16.31 -43.17
CA SER A 43 9.03 -16.21 -42.37
C SER A 43 9.78 -14.92 -42.73
N GLY A 44 9.51 -13.84 -42.01
CA GLY A 44 10.15 -12.55 -42.31
C GLY A 44 9.67 -11.32 -41.52
N LEU A 45 8.57 -11.40 -40.77
CA LEU A 45 8.14 -10.26 -39.95
C LEU A 45 8.64 -10.43 -38.52
N LYS A 46 9.67 -9.65 -38.16
CA LYS A 46 10.07 -9.44 -36.77
C LYS A 46 8.84 -8.89 -36.03
N ALA A 47 8.26 -9.70 -35.15
CA ALA A 47 7.12 -9.30 -34.32
C ALA A 47 7.47 -7.98 -33.62
N ALA A 48 6.71 -6.93 -33.94
CA ALA A 48 6.77 -5.70 -33.17
C ALA A 48 6.44 -6.05 -31.72
N PRO A 49 7.24 -5.61 -30.73
CA PRO A 49 7.00 -5.90 -29.31
C PRO A 49 5.70 -5.28 -28.75
N GLU A 50 4.86 -4.71 -29.62
CA GLU A 50 3.63 -3.98 -29.32
C GLU A 50 2.37 -4.87 -29.33
N ALA A 51 2.49 -6.16 -29.67
CA ALA A 51 1.34 -7.06 -29.80
C ALA A 51 0.94 -7.80 -28.50
N LEU A 52 1.49 -7.44 -27.35
CA LEU A 52 0.95 -7.88 -26.05
C LEU A 52 0.06 -6.78 -25.50
N PRO A 53 -1.27 -7.01 -25.36
CA PRO A 53 -2.11 -6.13 -24.55
C PRO A 53 -1.55 -6.16 -23.12
N GLY A 54 -0.81 -5.10 -22.73
CA GLY A 54 -0.11 -5.02 -21.45
C GLY A 54 1.42 -4.89 -21.53
N ALA A 55 2.03 -4.85 -22.71
CA ALA A 55 3.41 -4.41 -22.83
C ALA A 55 3.48 -2.91 -22.47
N PHE A 56 3.84 -2.62 -21.22
CA PHE A 56 4.12 -1.25 -20.79
C PHE A 56 5.29 -0.74 -21.64
N VAL A 57 4.99 0.08 -22.65
CA VAL A 57 5.99 0.95 -23.24
C VAL A 57 6.60 1.71 -22.06
N GLN A 58 7.90 1.53 -21.84
CA GLN A 58 8.63 2.33 -20.87
C GLN A 58 8.62 3.75 -21.41
N GLU A 59 7.60 4.52 -21.03
CA GLU A 59 7.58 5.96 -21.25
C GLU A 59 8.80 6.55 -20.55
N ASP A 60 9.58 7.34 -21.29
CA ASP A 60 10.81 7.98 -20.81
C ASP A 60 10.45 9.10 -19.81
N ARG A 61 10.02 8.69 -18.61
CA ARG A 61 9.41 9.56 -17.62
C ARG A 61 10.45 10.00 -16.61
N SER A 62 10.44 11.29 -16.27
CA SER A 62 11.31 11.86 -15.24
C SER A 62 11.24 11.04 -13.93
N PRO A 63 12.39 10.70 -13.31
CA PRO A 63 12.44 9.96 -12.05
C PRO A 63 11.61 10.61 -10.93
N PHE A 64 11.50 11.94 -10.96
CA PHE A 64 10.68 12.70 -10.01
C PHE A 64 9.19 12.40 -10.21
N LEU A 65 8.68 12.46 -11.44
CA LEU A 65 7.28 12.20 -11.76
C LEU A 65 6.89 10.75 -11.44
N THR A 66 7.79 9.80 -11.70
CA THR A 66 7.61 8.40 -11.31
C THR A 66 7.56 8.24 -9.78
N GLY A 67 8.40 8.99 -9.05
CA GLY A 67 8.37 9.04 -7.59
C GLY A 67 7.06 9.60 -7.04
N LEU A 68 6.56 10.70 -7.61
CA LEU A 68 5.32 11.35 -7.20
C LEU A 68 4.09 10.47 -7.45
N ARG A 69 4.01 9.82 -8.62
CA ARG A 69 2.92 8.88 -8.93
C ARG A 69 2.88 7.73 -7.93
N ARG A 70 4.05 7.21 -7.54
CA ARG A 70 4.09 6.13 -6.55
C ARG A 70 3.74 6.62 -5.15
N PHE A 71 4.17 7.82 -4.77
CA PHE A 71 3.74 8.46 -3.53
C PHE A 71 2.22 8.58 -3.47
N GLU A 72 1.59 9.07 -4.55
CA GLU A 72 0.15 9.21 -4.68
C GLU A 72 -0.57 7.86 -4.52
N ILE A 73 -0.16 6.85 -5.29
CA ILE A 73 -0.75 5.50 -5.23
C ILE A 73 -0.69 4.94 -3.81
N ILE A 74 0.42 5.13 -3.10
CA ILE A 74 0.61 4.59 -1.75
C ILE A 74 -0.18 5.40 -0.73
N ALA A 75 -0.15 6.73 -0.80
CA ALA A 75 -0.92 7.58 0.11
C ALA A 75 -2.42 7.28 -0.03
N PHE A 76 -2.98 7.42 -1.24
CA PHE A 76 -4.40 7.16 -1.49
C PHE A 76 -4.77 5.69 -1.22
N GLY A 77 -3.90 4.73 -1.51
CA GLY A 77 -4.11 3.32 -1.20
C GLY A 77 -4.11 3.03 0.31
N ALA A 78 -3.31 3.73 1.10
CA ALA A 78 -3.25 3.58 2.56
C ALA A 78 -4.41 4.27 3.28
N PHE A 79 -5.06 5.26 2.67
CA PHE A 79 -6.13 6.05 3.27
C PHE A 79 -7.27 5.25 3.91
N PRO A 80 -7.93 4.27 3.25
CA PRO A 80 -9.02 3.53 3.88
C PRO A 80 -8.58 2.73 5.12
N ILE A 81 -7.36 2.19 5.10
CA ILE A 81 -6.77 1.48 6.25
C ILE A 81 -6.50 2.47 7.40
N MET A 82 -5.92 3.63 7.08
CA MET A 82 -5.67 4.68 8.07
C MET A 82 -6.97 5.27 8.64
N LEU A 83 -8.03 5.34 7.84
CA LEU A 83 -9.35 5.79 8.29
C LEU A 83 -9.96 4.81 9.29
N PHE A 84 -9.86 3.51 9.01
CA PHE A 84 -10.26 2.47 9.96
C PHE A 84 -9.52 2.61 11.30
N TYR A 85 -8.18 2.67 11.27
CA TYR A 85 -7.38 2.80 12.50
C TYR A 85 -7.59 4.13 13.22
N SER A 86 -7.84 5.21 12.49
CA SER A 86 -8.18 6.51 13.09
C SER A 86 -9.50 6.39 13.86
N ASN A 87 -10.56 5.90 13.22
CA ASN A 87 -11.86 5.70 13.87
C ASN A 87 -11.75 4.79 15.10
N LEU A 88 -11.05 3.66 14.97
CA LEU A 88 -10.82 2.74 16.08
C LEU A 88 -10.02 3.40 17.21
N GLY A 89 -8.98 4.16 16.88
CA GLY A 89 -8.18 4.90 17.87
C GLY A 89 -8.99 5.95 18.62
N PHE A 90 -9.86 6.69 17.93
CA PHE A 90 -10.78 7.64 18.55
C PHE A 90 -11.78 6.94 19.48
N ASP A 91 -12.34 5.81 19.04
CA ASP A 91 -13.25 5.00 19.84
C ASP A 91 -12.58 4.46 21.11
N ILE A 92 -11.38 3.87 20.99
CA ILE A 92 -10.62 3.35 22.15
C ILE A 92 -10.22 4.48 23.10
N SER A 93 -9.75 5.60 22.56
CA SER A 93 -9.35 6.77 23.34
C SER A 93 -10.53 7.31 24.16
N ARG A 94 -11.71 7.41 23.54
CA ARG A 94 -12.93 7.83 24.23
C ARG A 94 -13.34 6.82 25.29
N TYR A 95 -13.37 5.53 24.95
CA TYR A 95 -13.72 4.46 25.88
C TYR A 95 -12.84 4.47 27.14
N ALA A 96 -11.53 4.61 26.97
CA ALA A 96 -10.59 4.68 28.09
C ALA A 96 -10.77 5.96 28.93
N ARG A 97 -11.02 7.12 28.30
CA ARG A 97 -11.26 8.38 29.01
C ARG A 97 -12.59 8.43 29.75
N SER A 98 -13.59 7.67 29.29
CA SER A 98 -14.89 7.53 29.93
C SER A 98 -14.91 6.45 31.03
N GLY A 99 -13.75 5.97 31.49
CA GLY A 99 -13.68 4.96 32.55
C GLY A 99 -14.23 3.59 32.13
N TYR A 100 -14.09 3.25 30.83
CA TYR A 100 -14.56 1.99 30.25
C TYR A 100 -16.09 1.80 30.26
N ASP A 101 -16.85 2.90 30.24
CA ASP A 101 -18.31 2.90 30.10
C ASP A 101 -18.74 2.18 28.79
N PRO A 102 -19.57 1.11 28.88
CA PRO A 102 -20.08 0.37 27.73
C PRO A 102 -20.80 1.22 26.67
N PHE A 103 -21.35 2.38 27.04
CA PHE A 103 -21.95 3.31 26.08
C PHE A 103 -20.94 3.79 25.01
N TYR A 104 -19.66 3.90 25.40
CA TYR A 104 -18.55 4.29 24.54
C TYR A 104 -17.72 3.10 24.03
N ALA A 105 -18.24 1.88 24.12
CA ALA A 105 -17.53 0.68 23.65
C ALA A 105 -17.04 0.86 22.20
N PRO A 106 -15.78 0.49 21.90
CA PRO A 106 -15.23 0.63 20.57
C PRO A 106 -15.79 -0.42 19.62
N TRP A 107 -15.70 -0.16 18.32
CA TRP A 107 -15.96 -1.21 17.32
C TRP A 107 -14.96 -2.39 17.53
N PRO A 108 -15.38 -3.66 17.41
CA PRO A 108 -16.68 -4.17 16.94
C PRO A 108 -17.75 -4.37 18.01
N PHE A 109 -17.52 -3.90 19.25
CA PHE A 109 -18.42 -4.15 20.39
C PHE A 109 -19.56 -3.12 20.52
N LYS A 110 -19.78 -2.29 19.49
CA LYS A 110 -20.85 -1.29 19.46
C LYS A 110 -22.23 -1.94 19.29
N SER A 111 -23.23 -1.39 19.96
CA SER A 111 -24.65 -1.72 19.82
C SER A 111 -25.43 -0.56 19.19
N GLU A 112 -26.73 -0.74 18.95
CA GLU A 112 -27.62 0.31 18.44
C GLU A 112 -27.72 1.55 19.35
N TYR A 113 -27.50 1.35 20.65
CA TYR A 113 -27.53 2.39 21.67
C TYR A 113 -26.15 2.99 21.97
N SER A 114 -25.11 2.57 21.26
CA SER A 114 -23.76 3.09 21.47
C SER A 114 -23.61 4.52 20.94
N TYR A 115 -22.60 5.22 21.48
CA TYR A 115 -22.27 6.57 21.08
C TYR A 115 -22.10 6.74 19.55
N LYS A 116 -22.71 7.80 19.02
CA LYS A 116 -22.58 8.23 17.62
C LYS A 116 -21.68 9.46 17.52
N PRO A 117 -20.57 9.39 16.76
CA PRO A 117 -19.67 10.53 16.58
C PRO A 117 -20.36 11.76 16.02
N SER A 118 -19.98 12.92 16.54
CA SER A 118 -20.44 14.21 16.00
C SER A 118 -19.69 14.59 14.72
N THR A 119 -20.25 15.48 13.91
CA THR A 119 -19.60 16.00 12.69
C THR A 119 -18.14 16.45 12.88
N PRO A 120 -17.79 17.25 13.91
CA PRO A 120 -16.40 17.65 14.11
C PRO A 120 -15.47 16.47 14.46
N GLU A 121 -15.95 15.45 15.17
CA GLU A 121 -15.15 14.25 15.44
C GLU A 121 -14.94 13.41 14.19
N ILE A 122 -15.96 13.32 13.33
CA ILE A 122 -15.84 12.65 12.02
C ILE A 122 -14.76 13.35 11.19
N LEU A 123 -14.79 14.70 11.14
CA LEU A 123 -13.76 15.48 10.44
C LEU A 123 -12.36 15.32 11.07
N ALA A 124 -12.26 15.27 12.39
CA ALA A 124 -11.00 15.04 13.09
C ALA A 124 -10.42 13.66 12.76
N SER A 125 -11.24 12.61 12.76
CA SER A 125 -10.83 11.26 12.38
C SER A 125 -10.41 11.20 10.90
N LEU A 126 -11.21 11.80 10.02
CA LEU A 126 -10.91 11.88 8.59
C LEU A 126 -9.60 12.62 8.30
N GLY A 127 -9.37 13.76 8.96
CA GLY A 127 -8.15 14.54 8.85
C GLY A 127 -6.94 13.80 9.41
N THR A 128 -7.10 13.10 10.53
CA THR A 128 -6.05 12.24 11.10
C THR A 128 -5.68 11.12 10.12
N ALA A 129 -6.67 10.47 9.53
CA ALA A 129 -6.48 9.42 8.54
C ALA A 129 -5.74 9.92 7.29
N ALA A 130 -6.14 11.08 6.77
CA ALA A 130 -5.49 11.73 5.63
C ALA A 130 -4.02 12.05 5.94
N LEU A 131 -3.74 12.60 7.12
CA LEU A 131 -2.39 12.91 7.55
C LEU A 131 -1.52 11.66 7.70
N LEU A 132 -2.04 10.61 8.33
CA LEU A 132 -1.33 9.33 8.48
C LEU A 132 -1.06 8.67 7.12
N SER A 133 -2.03 8.71 6.21
CA SER A 133 -1.90 8.19 4.84
C SER A 133 -0.79 8.90 4.05
N VAL A 134 -0.75 10.23 4.10
CA VAL A 134 0.35 11.02 3.55
C VAL A 134 1.68 10.61 4.19
N GLY A 135 1.72 10.44 5.52
CA GLY A 135 2.89 9.97 6.26
C GLY A 135 3.42 8.62 5.75
N VAL A 136 2.53 7.67 5.43
CA VAL A 136 2.90 6.37 4.83
C VAL A 136 3.52 6.56 3.44
N GLY A 137 2.88 7.36 2.58
CA GLY A 137 3.43 7.68 1.26
C GLY A 137 4.81 8.34 1.34
N THR A 138 4.97 9.29 2.27
CA THR A 138 6.25 9.97 2.50
C THR A 138 7.31 9.00 3.00
N LEU A 139 6.97 8.11 3.93
CA LEU A 139 7.89 7.10 4.44
C LEU A 139 8.39 6.16 3.33
N ASP A 140 7.49 5.68 2.45
CA ASP A 140 7.90 4.87 1.30
C ASP A 140 8.83 5.65 0.35
N ALA A 141 8.52 6.92 0.08
CA ALA A 141 9.38 7.78 -0.74
C ALA A 141 10.79 7.96 -0.14
N VAL A 142 10.88 8.19 1.17
CA VAL A 142 12.16 8.33 1.90
C VAL A 142 12.97 7.04 1.90
N ILE A 143 12.31 5.89 2.14
CA ILE A 143 12.97 4.58 2.10
C ILE A 143 13.53 4.32 0.70
N ARG A 144 12.75 4.59 -0.35
CA ARG A 144 13.18 4.41 -1.74
C ARG A 144 14.37 5.30 -2.09
N ALA A 145 14.29 6.59 -1.78
CA ALA A 145 15.38 7.54 -2.04
C ALA A 145 16.66 7.14 -1.29
N SER A 146 16.52 6.63 -0.06
CA SER A 146 17.66 6.17 0.73
C SER A 146 18.29 4.91 0.15
N ARG A 147 17.50 3.97 -0.37
CA ARG A 147 18.00 2.77 -1.07
C ARG A 147 18.72 3.12 -2.37
N ALA A 148 18.16 4.04 -3.17
CA ALA A 148 18.78 4.49 -4.42
C ALA A 148 20.14 5.17 -4.18
N ARG A 149 20.23 6.05 -3.17
CA ARG A 149 21.49 6.70 -2.78
C ARG A 149 22.56 5.68 -2.34
N LYS A 150 22.18 4.68 -1.54
CA LYS A 150 23.09 3.61 -1.12
C LYS A 150 23.58 2.76 -2.29
N ALA A 151 22.71 2.44 -3.25
CA ALA A 151 23.09 1.70 -4.45
C ALA A 151 24.08 2.49 -5.31
N ALA A 152 23.84 3.78 -5.52
CA ALA A 152 24.76 4.65 -6.26
C ALA A 152 26.11 4.82 -5.56
N ALA A 153 26.13 4.90 -4.22
CA ALA A 153 27.38 4.97 -3.46
C ALA A 153 28.22 3.69 -3.59
N ARG A 154 27.58 2.51 -3.57
CA ARG A 154 28.27 1.22 -3.79
C ARG A 154 28.84 1.11 -5.20
N ALA A 155 28.05 1.43 -6.21
CA ALA A 155 28.48 1.41 -7.61
C ALA A 155 29.69 2.32 -7.90
N ARG A 156 29.87 3.41 -7.13
CA ARG A 156 31.06 4.28 -7.25
C ARG A 156 32.32 3.68 -6.62
N VAL A 157 32.17 2.87 -5.57
CA VAL A 157 33.29 2.20 -4.90
C VAL A 157 33.78 1.01 -5.73
N ASP A 158 32.88 0.35 -6.45
CA ASP A 158 33.17 -0.84 -7.26
C ASP A 158 33.70 -0.52 -8.67
N SER A 159 33.77 0.77 -9.05
CA SER A 159 34.37 1.21 -10.31
C SER A 159 35.91 1.30 -10.16
N PRO A 160 36.70 0.60 -10.99
CA PRO A 160 38.17 0.54 -10.91
C PRO A 160 38.87 1.85 -11.28
#